data_AF-A0A0N8TWS1-F1
#
_entry.id   AF-A0A0N8TWS1-F1
#
_cell.length_a   1.000
_cell.length_b   1.000
_cell.length_c   1.000
_cell.angle_alpha   90.00
_cell.angle_beta   90.00
_cell.angle_gamma   90.00
#
_symmetry.space_group_name_H-M   'P 1'
#
loop_
_entity.id
_entity.type
_entity.pdbx_description
1 polymer ?
#
loop_
_entity_poly.entity_id
_entity_poly.type
_entity_poly.pdbx_seq_one_letter_code
_entity_poly.pdbx_strand_id
1 'polypeptide(L)'
;MFLEKIMQPEVATINDLFVNYFTGKDFENNYGVQVTSLSNLNSLVTVKLSFLKNHTYCCGELTCHFKADFAQIRKRAKNLGVTLAQNLTIKFDVIIEDGALFTLGDSAQVSKGFKYTKSFCENMHET
;
A
#
# COMPACT_ATOMS: atom_id res chain seq x y z
N MET A 1 -31.13 -3.22 3.33
CA MET A 1 -30.46 -2.99 4.62
C MET A 1 -28.97 -2.89 4.33
N PHE A 2 -28.48 -1.69 4.04
CA PHE A 2 -27.06 -1.47 3.78
C PHE A 2 -26.39 -1.33 5.14
N LEU A 3 -25.61 -2.33 5.54
CA LEU A 3 -24.65 -2.16 6.61
C LEU A 3 -23.63 -1.16 6.10
N GLU A 4 -23.76 0.10 6.54
CA GLU A 4 -22.63 1.03 6.51
C GLU A 4 -21.49 0.28 7.20
N LYS A 5 -20.46 -0.04 6.41
CA LYS A 5 -19.30 -0.77 6.87
C LYS A 5 -18.61 0.17 7.86
N ILE A 6 -18.95 0.06 9.16
CA ILE A 6 -18.33 0.84 10.23
C ILE A 6 -16.84 0.60 10.07
N MET A 7 -16.14 1.62 9.58
CA MET A 7 -14.71 1.55 9.37
C MET A 7 -14.12 1.44 10.76
N GLN A 8 -13.55 0.27 11.07
CA GLN A 8 -12.90 0.01 12.35
C GLN A 8 -11.90 1.14 12.62
N PRO A 9 -11.89 1.76 13.81
CA PRO A 9 -10.95 2.85 14.15
C PRO A 9 -9.50 2.50 13.82
N GLU A 10 -9.13 1.23 13.96
CA GLU A 10 -7.84 0.66 13.62
C GLU A 10 -7.50 0.81 12.13
N VAL A 11 -8.49 0.75 11.23
CA VAL A 11 -8.29 0.95 9.79
C VAL A 11 -7.82 2.37 9.49
N ALA A 12 -8.39 3.39 10.15
CA ALA A 12 -7.95 4.77 10.00
C ALA A 12 -6.51 4.96 10.50
N THR A 13 -6.18 4.37 11.65
CA THR A 13 -4.82 4.43 12.20
C THR A 13 -3.79 3.74 11.31
N ILE A 14 -4.12 2.55 10.77
CA ILE A 14 -3.24 1.83 9.84
C ILE A 14 -3.17 2.57 8.50
N ASN A 15 -4.24 3.24 8.08
CA ASN A 15 -4.23 4.08 6.88
C ASN A 15 -3.13 5.15 6.94
N ASP A 16 -3.02 5.87 8.06
CA ASP A 16 -2.02 6.91 8.23
C ASP A 16 -0.59 6.37 8.13
N LEU A 17 -0.35 5.14 8.59
CA LEU A 17 0.94 4.47 8.45
C LEU A 17 1.32 4.29 6.97
N PHE A 18 0.39 3.81 6.14
CA PHE A 18 0.66 3.57 4.72
C PHE A 18 0.67 4.86 3.90
N VAL A 19 -0.19 5.84 4.22
CA VAL A 19 -0.14 7.18 3.60
C VAL A 19 1.25 7.77 3.83
N ASN A 20 1.71 7.83 5.08
CA ASN A 20 3.03 8.38 5.40
C ASN A 20 4.20 7.62 4.75
N TYR A 21 4.03 6.31 4.49
CA TYR A 21 5.05 5.52 3.78
C TYR A 21 5.20 5.97 2.33
N PHE A 22 4.09 6.11 1.60
CA PHE A 22 4.10 6.41 0.17
C PHE A 22 4.09 7.91 -0.15
N THR A 23 3.75 8.78 0.80
CA THR A 23 3.77 10.26 0.61
C THR A 23 4.81 10.96 1.48
N GLY A 24 5.70 10.20 2.11
CA GLY A 24 6.80 10.74 2.90
C GLY A 24 7.85 11.45 2.04
N LYS A 25 8.75 12.22 2.68
CA LYS A 25 9.75 13.07 2.00
C LYS A 25 10.66 12.34 0.99
N ASP A 26 10.80 11.02 1.13
CA ASP A 26 11.63 10.19 0.25
C ASP A 26 10.91 9.79 -1.06
N PHE A 27 9.60 10.03 -1.15
CA PHE A 27 8.79 9.82 -2.34
C PHE A 27 8.23 11.17 -2.78
N GLU A 28 8.89 11.84 -3.73
CA GLU A 28 8.33 13.04 -4.40
C GLU A 28 7.01 12.75 -5.16
N ASN A 29 6.61 11.47 -5.22
CA ASN A 29 5.49 11.00 -6.00
C ASN A 29 4.26 10.86 -5.10
N ASN A 30 3.19 11.61 -5.40
CA ASN A 30 1.92 11.47 -4.73
C ASN A 30 1.23 10.18 -5.20
N TYR A 31 1.12 9.17 -4.32
CA TYR A 31 0.28 8.01 -4.54
C TYR A 31 -1.10 8.23 -3.92
N GLY A 32 -2.14 7.70 -4.55
CA GLY A 32 -3.44 7.55 -3.90
C GLY A 32 -3.41 6.32 -3.00
N VAL A 33 -3.38 6.50 -1.68
CA VAL A 33 -3.30 5.39 -0.71
C VAL A 33 -4.57 5.32 0.12
N GLN A 34 -5.10 4.12 0.27
CA GLN A 34 -6.20 3.86 1.18
C GLN A 34 -6.13 2.44 1.75
N VAL A 35 -6.12 2.29 3.07
CA VAL A 35 -6.36 0.97 3.69
C VAL A 35 -7.86 0.68 3.62
N THR A 36 -8.24 -0.41 2.95
CA THR A 36 -9.65 -0.75 2.69
C THR A 36 -10.20 -1.79 3.66
N SER A 37 -9.32 -2.54 4.33
CA SER A 37 -9.70 -3.48 5.38
C SER A 37 -8.51 -3.88 6.24
N LEU A 38 -8.80 -4.15 7.51
CA LEU A 38 -7.98 -4.94 8.43
C LEU A 38 -8.78 -6.19 8.81
N SER A 39 -8.17 -7.37 8.78
CA SER A 39 -8.87 -8.59 9.22
C SER A 39 -9.10 -8.56 10.74
N ASN A 40 -10.09 -9.31 11.23
CA ASN A 40 -10.43 -9.35 12.68
C ASN A 40 -9.27 -9.81 13.58
N LEU A 41 -8.30 -10.55 13.03
CA LEU A 41 -7.09 -11.01 13.74
C LEU A 41 -5.89 -10.09 13.53
N ASN A 42 -6.08 -8.94 12.87
CA ASN A 42 -5.05 -7.99 12.48
C ASN A 42 -3.87 -8.65 11.72
N SER A 43 -4.16 -9.72 10.98
CA SER A 43 -3.19 -10.54 10.25
C SER A 43 -3.17 -10.29 8.75
N LEU A 44 -4.17 -9.58 8.22
CA LEU A 44 -4.26 -9.17 6.83
C LEU A 44 -4.65 -7.70 6.77
N VAL A 45 -3.79 -6.89 6.15
CA VAL A 45 -4.07 -5.51 5.77
C VAL A 45 -4.29 -5.49 4.26
N THR A 46 -5.42 -4.94 3.81
CA THR A 46 -5.65 -4.67 2.38
C THR A 46 -5.48 -3.18 2.13
N VAL A 47 -4.60 -2.85 1.20
CA VAL A 47 -4.24 -1.48 0.81
C VAL A 47 -4.59 -1.29 -0.65
N LYS A 48 -5.39 -0.28 -0.97
CA LYS A 48 -5.54 0.24 -2.32
C LYS A 48 -4.42 1.26 -2.55
N LEU A 49 -3.61 1.02 -3.58
CA LEU A 49 -2.54 1.92 -3.99
C LEU A 49 -2.78 2.39 -5.42
N SER A 50 -2.76 3.69 -5.66
CA SER A 50 -3.03 4.28 -6.96
C SER A 50 -1.82 5.07 -7.45
N PHE A 51 -1.31 4.71 -8.62
CA PHE A 51 -0.42 5.54 -9.42
C PHE A 51 -1.32 6.51 -10.19
N LEU A 52 -1.27 7.78 -9.77
CA LEU A 52 -2.19 8.82 -10.19
C LEU A 52 -1.86 9.31 -11.61
N LYS A 53 -2.91 9.70 -12.33
CA LYS A 53 -2.79 10.34 -13.64
C LYS A 53 -1.97 11.62 -13.55
N ASN A 54 -1.14 11.90 -14.56
CA ASN A 54 -0.24 13.06 -14.66
C ASN A 54 0.83 13.13 -13.56
N HIS A 55 1.00 12.07 -12.76
CA HIS A 55 2.12 11.93 -11.84
C HIS A 55 3.17 11.01 -12.44
N THR A 56 4.43 11.32 -12.17
CA THR A 56 5.59 10.59 -12.68
C THR A 56 6.09 9.61 -11.63
N TYR A 57 6.42 8.40 -12.05
CA TYR A 57 6.99 7.35 -11.21
C TYR A 57 8.14 6.67 -11.96
N CYS A 58 9.06 6.01 -11.24
CA CYS A 58 10.15 5.28 -11.92
C CYS A 58 9.64 4.07 -12.73
N CYS A 59 8.61 3.38 -12.24
CA CYS A 59 7.96 2.25 -12.91
C CYS A 59 6.58 1.97 -12.28
N GLY A 60 5.81 1.04 -12.86
CA GLY A 60 4.52 0.57 -12.32
C GLY A 60 4.63 -0.62 -11.35
N GLU A 61 5.84 -1.07 -11.00
CA GLU A 61 6.05 -2.29 -10.21
C GLU A 61 6.10 -1.99 -8.71
N LEU A 62 5.12 -2.49 -7.95
CA LEU A 62 5.02 -2.26 -6.52
C LEU A 62 6.26 -2.68 -5.73
N THR A 63 6.95 -3.75 -6.14
CA THR A 63 8.19 -4.22 -5.48
C THR A 63 9.33 -3.22 -5.58
N CYS A 64 9.28 -2.26 -6.50
CA CYS A 64 10.21 -1.13 -6.54
C CYS A 64 9.88 -0.11 -5.44
N HIS A 65 8.59 0.15 -5.21
CA HIS A 65 8.07 1.23 -4.37
C HIS A 65 7.76 0.82 -2.92
N PHE A 66 7.54 -0.46 -2.67
CA PHE A 66 7.26 -1.01 -1.35
C PHE A 66 8.29 -2.07 -0.98
N LYS A 67 9.06 -1.78 0.05
CA LYS A 67 9.99 -2.70 0.71
C LYS A 67 9.36 -3.14 2.02
N ALA A 68 8.92 -4.39 2.08
CA ALA A 68 8.25 -4.93 3.24
C ALA A 68 9.23 -5.07 4.42
N ASP A 69 9.15 -4.14 5.38
CA ASP A 69 9.78 -4.25 6.69
C ASP A 69 8.68 -4.48 7.74
N PHE A 70 8.27 -5.75 7.87
CA PHE A 70 7.17 -6.13 8.76
C PHE A 70 7.44 -5.76 10.22
N ALA A 71 8.70 -5.83 10.66
CA ALA A 71 9.10 -5.46 12.01
C ALA A 71 8.86 -3.96 12.28
N GLN A 72 9.27 -3.08 11.35
CA GLN A 72 9.00 -1.66 11.50
C GLN A 72 7.52 -1.29 11.33
N ILE A 73 6.81 -1.93 10.41
CA ILE A 73 5.37 -1.72 10.24
C ILE A 73 4.63 -2.06 11.54
N ARG A 74 4.93 -3.20 12.16
CA ARG A 74 4.40 -3.56 13.47
C ARG A 74 4.78 -2.57 14.55
N LYS A 75 6.04 -2.16 14.62
CA LYS A 75 6.51 -1.20 15.63
C LYS A 75 5.75 0.13 15.53
N ARG A 76 5.57 0.65 14.31
CA ARG A 76 4.81 1.89 14.06
C ARG A 76 3.33 1.73 14.38
N ALA A 77 2.69 0.64 13.94
CA ALA A 77 1.30 0.34 14.26
C ALA A 77 1.08 0.28 15.78
N LYS A 78 1.97 -0.40 16.51
CA LYS A 78 1.92 -0.50 17.98
C LYS A 78 2.04 0.86 18.66
N ASN A 79 2.92 1.74 18.15
CA ASN A 79 3.06 3.11 18.66
C ASN A 79 1.78 3.96 18.45
N LEU A 80 0.94 3.57 17.50
CA LEU A 80 -0.35 4.19 17.23
C LEU A 80 -1.52 3.45 17.92
N GLY A 81 -1.25 2.46 18.77
CA GLY A 81 -2.26 1.72 19.53
C GLY A 81 -2.84 0.48 18.84
N VAL A 82 -2.35 0.11 17.65
CA VAL A 82 -2.83 -1.08 16.91
C VAL A 82 -1.80 -2.21 16.98
N THR A 83 -2.20 -3.36 17.53
CA THR A 83 -1.36 -4.57 17.52
C THR A 83 -1.66 -5.41 16.29
N LEU A 84 -0.71 -5.45 15.35
CA LEU A 84 -0.77 -6.35 14.19
C LEU A 84 -0.21 -7.74 14.54
N ALA A 85 -0.72 -8.77 13.90
CA ALA A 85 -0.29 -10.15 14.14
C ALA A 85 1.17 -10.38 13.70
N GLN A 86 1.79 -11.42 14.28
CA GLN A 86 3.15 -11.83 13.92
C GLN A 86 3.24 -12.58 12.58
N ASN A 87 2.12 -13.10 12.07
CA ASN A 87 2.04 -13.68 10.72
C ASN A 87 1.28 -12.69 9.83
N LEU A 88 1.91 -11.55 9.52
CA LEU A 88 1.24 -10.46 8.81
C LEU A 88 1.31 -10.67 7.29
N THR A 89 0.17 -10.46 6.65
CA THR A 89 0.06 -10.29 5.19
C THR A 89 -0.38 -8.86 4.87
N ILE A 90 0.30 -8.24 3.92
CA ILE A 90 -0.11 -6.95 3.35
C ILE A 90 -0.45 -7.21 1.89
N LYS A 91 -1.74 -7.10 1.58
CA LYS A 91 -2.28 -7.22 0.21
C LYS A 91 -2.42 -5.82 -0.37
N PHE A 92 -1.84 -5.60 -1.53
CA PHE A 92 -2.03 -4.40 -2.31
C PHE A 92 -2.93 -4.68 -3.50
N ASP A 93 -4.01 -3.91 -3.60
CA ASP A 93 -4.83 -3.78 -4.80
C ASP A 93 -4.34 -2.51 -5.53
N VAL A 94 -3.42 -2.71 -6.47
CA VAL A 94 -2.73 -1.66 -7.19
C VAL A 94 -3.57 -1.23 -8.40
N ILE A 95 -3.70 0.09 -8.55
CA ILE A 95 -4.34 0.74 -9.68
C ILE A 95 -3.31 1.65 -10.30
N ILE A 96 -3.06 1.48 -11.57
CA ILE A 96 -2.34 2.46 -12.38
C ILE A 96 -3.39 3.15 -13.21
N GLU A 97 -3.54 4.45 -13.00
CA GLU A 97 -4.49 5.26 -13.74
C GLU A 97 -4.03 5.45 -15.19
N ASP A 98 -5.00 5.55 -16.09
CA ASP A 98 -4.74 5.96 -17.46
C ASP A 98 -4.20 7.40 -17.47
N GLY A 99 -3.00 7.58 -18.01
CA GLY A 99 -2.27 8.85 -17.95
C GLY A 99 -1.24 8.98 -16.82
N ALA A 100 -1.00 7.95 -16.00
CA ALA A 100 0.18 7.93 -15.12
C ALA A 100 1.47 7.86 -15.98
N LEU A 101 2.55 8.51 -15.55
CA LEU A 101 3.81 8.63 -16.31
C LEU A 101 4.91 7.75 -15.69
N PHE A 102 5.66 7.02 -16.52
CA PHE A 102 6.77 6.17 -16.09
C PHE A 102 8.10 6.55 -16.76
N THR A 103 9.14 6.87 -15.98
CA THR A 103 10.48 7.20 -16.48
C THR A 103 11.37 5.97 -16.56
N LEU A 104 10.98 4.99 -17.38
CA LEU A 104 11.83 3.84 -17.71
C LEU A 104 12.90 4.29 -18.71
N GLY A 105 14.08 4.68 -18.20
CA GLY A 105 15.19 5.24 -19.00
C GLY A 105 15.04 6.73 -19.27
N ASP A 106 15.50 7.19 -20.44
CA ASP A 106 15.55 8.62 -20.79
C ASP A 106 14.22 9.22 -21.26
N SER A 107 13.12 8.45 -21.24
CA SER A 107 11.81 8.89 -21.73
C SER A 107 10.67 8.55 -20.78
N ALA A 108 9.70 9.47 -20.67
CA ALA A 108 8.46 9.24 -19.95
C ALA A 108 7.46 8.52 -20.85
N GLN A 109 6.98 7.36 -20.40
CA GLN A 109 5.91 6.62 -21.05
C GLN A 109 4.59 6.83 -20.34
N VAL A 110 3.54 7.09 -21.10
CA VAL A 110 2.17 7.25 -20.56
C VAL A 110 1.53 5.87 -20.43
N SER A 111 1.06 5.53 -19.24
CA SER A 111 0.31 4.29 -18.99
C SER A 111 -1.08 4.34 -19.61
N LYS A 112 -1.54 3.21 -20.17
CA LYS A 112 -2.94 3.00 -20.61
C LYS A 112 -3.89 2.60 -19.47
N GLY A 113 -3.39 2.63 -18.24
CA GLY A 113 -4.10 2.19 -17.05
C GLY A 113 -4.21 0.66 -16.95
N PHE A 114 -4.01 0.14 -15.75
CA PHE A 114 -4.22 -1.28 -15.46
C PHE A 114 -4.34 -1.51 -13.95
N LYS A 115 -4.78 -2.69 -13.56
CA LYS A 115 -4.92 -3.08 -12.15
C LYS A 115 -4.27 -4.42 -11.92
N TYR A 116 -3.67 -4.59 -10.76
CA TYR A 116 -3.13 -5.87 -10.33
C TYR A 116 -3.13 -5.98 -8.81
N THR A 117 -3.04 -7.20 -8.32
CA THR A 117 -2.90 -7.48 -6.89
C THR A 117 -1.52 -8.04 -6.60
N LYS A 118 -0.94 -7.63 -5.48
CA LYS A 118 0.32 -8.20 -4.98
C LYS A 118 0.23 -8.34 -3.46
N SER A 119 0.64 -9.50 -2.94
CA SER A 119 0.70 -9.73 -1.50
C SER A 119 2.13 -9.88 -1.04
N PHE A 120 2.43 -9.32 0.13
CA PHE A 120 3.66 -9.54 0.87
C PHE A 120 3.29 -10.29 2.15
N CYS A 121 3.81 -11.50 2.29
CA CYS A 121 3.59 -12.35 3.44
C CYS A 121 4.90 -12.48 4.21
N GLU A 122 4.86 -12.34 5.53
CA GLU A 122 6.06 -12.41 6.37
C GLU A 122 6.71 -13.81 6.39
N ASN A 123 5.91 -14.87 6.25
CA ASN A 123 6.38 -16.25 6.34
C ASN A 123 6.66 -16.91 4.98
N MET A 124 7.29 -16.21 4.03
CA MET A 124 7.88 -16.87 2.84
C MET A 124 9.35 -17.27 3.06
N HIS A 125 9.69 -17.74 4.26
CA HIS A 125 10.86 -18.57 4.43
C HIS A 125 10.42 -20.03 4.28
N GLU A 126 10.51 -20.54 3.05
CA GLU A 126 10.76 -21.97 2.90
C GLU A 126 12.19 -22.24 3.37
N THR A 127 12.25 -23.21 4.27
CA THR A 127 13.41 -23.94 4.81
C THR A 127 14.51 -24.23 3.81
#